data_AF-A0A293MDT8-F1
#
_entry.id   AF-A0A293MDT8-F1
#
_cell.length_a   1.000
_cell.length_b   1.000
_cell.length_c   1.000
_cell.angle_alpha   90.00
_cell.angle_beta   90.00
_cell.angle_gamma   90.00
#
_symmetry.space_group_name_H-M   'P 1'
#
loop_
_entity.id
_entity.type
_entity.pdbx_description
1 polymer ?
#
loop_
_entity_poly.entity_id
_entity_poly.type
_entity_poly.pdbx_seq_one_letter_code
_entity_poly.pdbx_strand_id
1 'polypeptide(L)'
;MFALDSLVMNAAQYASEILRPDLRGQEDGEGNEDDTGSTSGVSTINSTKSPSVARQLNNLGQDYEVQSGEAKRAMDAFHMNELILQDLLKSILNSRTQRRQFIEGCIRGSQPSGSSRESSVTLSGPSSSVPSILMNSYKTDPLRDEELMQWLQDLGMDAECLDVFTREEFTKDDVLNLMTRDDLRRLGLRLGPELRIWRAIQRYREQKPSSS
;
A
#
# COMPACT_ATOMS: atom_id res chain seq x y z
N MET A 1 -8.01 -21.19 -9.23
CA MET A 1 -6.74 -21.96 -9.22
C MET A 1 -6.29 -22.31 -10.65
N PHE A 2 -6.36 -21.36 -11.60
CA PHE A 2 -6.31 -21.67 -13.05
C PHE A 2 -5.24 -20.90 -13.85
N ALA A 3 -4.52 -19.96 -13.24
CA ALA A 3 -3.58 -19.11 -14.00
C ALA A 3 -2.25 -19.82 -14.33
N LEU A 4 -1.77 -20.67 -13.42
CA LEU A 4 -0.53 -21.43 -13.62
C LEU A 4 -0.68 -22.50 -14.71
N ASP A 5 -1.82 -23.18 -14.73
CA ASP A 5 -2.07 -24.25 -15.70
C ASP A 5 -2.19 -23.70 -17.14
N SER A 6 -2.87 -22.56 -17.31
CA SER A 6 -2.93 -21.87 -18.60
C SER A 6 -1.57 -21.35 -19.06
N LEU A 7 -0.71 -20.88 -18.14
CA LEU A 7 0.61 -20.39 -18.49
C LEU A 7 1.55 -21.55 -18.90
N VAL A 8 1.50 -22.65 -18.15
CA VAL A 8 2.27 -23.88 -18.47
C VAL A 8 1.79 -24.48 -19.78
N MET A 9 0.48 -24.51 -20.03
CA MET A 9 -0.09 -25.03 -21.28
C MET A 9 0.29 -24.17 -22.50
N ASN A 10 0.25 -22.84 -22.37
CA ASN A 10 0.70 -21.93 -23.42
C ASN A 10 2.20 -22.03 -23.68
N ALA A 11 3.01 -22.16 -22.61
CA ALA A 11 4.45 -22.34 -22.74
C ALA A 11 4.79 -23.67 -23.43
N ALA A 12 4.06 -24.75 -23.12
CA ALA A 12 4.22 -26.04 -23.77
C ALA A 12 3.82 -26.00 -25.26
N GLN A 13 2.74 -25.30 -25.61
CA GLN A 13 2.33 -25.10 -27.00
C GLN A 13 3.39 -24.35 -27.79
N TYR A 14 3.89 -23.23 -27.26
CA TYR A 14 4.94 -22.45 -27.91
C TYR A 14 6.24 -23.25 -28.08
N ALA A 15 6.64 -24.02 -27.07
CA ALA A 15 7.81 -24.88 -27.16
C ALA A 15 7.64 -25.98 -28.23
N SER A 16 6.44 -26.55 -28.36
CA SER A 16 6.16 -27.59 -29.35
C SER A 16 6.23 -27.10 -30.80
N GLU A 17 5.93 -25.81 -31.01
CA GLU A 17 5.98 -25.16 -32.32
C GLU A 17 7.41 -24.75 -32.70
N ILE A 18 8.23 -24.42 -31.71
CA ILE A 18 9.66 -24.15 -31.90
C ILE A 18 10.46 -25.46 -32.13
N LEU A 19 10.05 -26.56 -31.49
CA LEU A 19 10.73 -27.86 -31.56
C LEU A 19 10.31 -28.74 -32.75
N ARG A 20 9.31 -28.34 -33.54
CA ARG A 20 8.92 -29.03 -34.79
C ARG A 20 9.09 -28.13 -36.01
N PRO A 21 10.33 -27.82 -36.43
CA PRO A 21 10.56 -27.43 -37.81
C PRO A 21 10.46 -28.71 -38.66
N ASP A 22 9.66 -28.68 -39.71
CA ASP A 22 9.41 -29.77 -40.66
C ASP A 22 8.51 -30.92 -40.22
N LEU A 23 7.26 -30.84 -40.67
CA LEU A 23 6.70 -31.75 -41.68
C LEU A 23 5.36 -31.15 -42.14
N ARG A 24 5.41 -30.04 -42.88
CA ARG A 24 4.26 -29.56 -43.64
C ARG A 24 4.45 -29.92 -45.10
N GLY A 25 4.16 -31.18 -45.40
CA GLY A 25 3.92 -31.63 -46.77
C GLY A 25 4.46 -33.02 -47.02
N GLN A 26 3.80 -34.07 -46.55
CA GLN A 26 3.90 -35.39 -47.19
C GLN A 26 2.76 -36.34 -46.78
N GLU A 27 1.51 -36.00 -47.06
CA GLU A 27 0.40 -36.94 -47.28
C GLU A 27 -0.49 -36.17 -48.29
N ASP A 28 -0.43 -36.40 -49.60
CA ASP A 28 -0.97 -37.53 -50.33
C ASP A 28 -0.43 -37.51 -51.78
N GLY A 29 -0.20 -38.68 -52.40
CA GLY A 29 0.00 -38.77 -53.84
C GLY A 29 0.91 -39.91 -54.29
N GLU A 30 0.29 -41.05 -54.57
CA GLU A 30 0.89 -42.26 -55.13
C GLU A 30 1.56 -42.06 -56.51
N GLY A 31 2.68 -42.75 -56.73
CA GLY A 31 3.11 -43.27 -58.03
C GLY A 31 3.96 -42.37 -58.93
N ASN A 32 5.29 -42.46 -58.82
CA ASN A 32 6.13 -43.15 -59.81
C ASN A 32 7.60 -43.15 -59.38
N GLU A 33 8.26 -44.26 -59.71
CA GLU A 33 9.69 -44.53 -59.56
C GLU A 33 10.51 -43.56 -60.43
N ASP A 34 11.72 -43.21 -59.97
CA ASP A 34 12.98 -43.23 -60.75
C ASP A 34 14.05 -42.31 -60.14
N ASP A 35 15.19 -42.94 -59.89
CA ASP A 35 16.51 -42.37 -59.58
C ASP A 35 16.80 -40.97 -60.15
N THR A 36 17.40 -40.10 -59.34
CA THR A 36 18.78 -39.61 -59.51
C THR A 36 19.00 -38.28 -58.80
N GLY A 37 20.17 -38.14 -58.17
CA GLY A 37 20.89 -36.87 -58.21
C GLY A 37 20.41 -35.82 -57.23
N SER A 38 21.04 -35.81 -56.06
CA SER A 38 21.34 -34.60 -55.31
C SER A 38 22.00 -33.56 -56.25
N THR A 39 21.21 -32.72 -56.92
CA THR A 39 21.69 -31.51 -57.59
C THR A 39 21.61 -30.35 -56.61
N SER A 40 22.65 -30.22 -55.79
CA SER A 40 22.98 -28.93 -55.19
C SER A 40 23.22 -27.92 -56.31
N GLY A 41 22.52 -26.78 -56.26
CA GLY A 41 22.89 -25.61 -57.03
C GLY A 41 21.88 -25.16 -58.08
N VAL A 42 20.71 -24.71 -57.64
CA VAL A 42 20.06 -23.58 -58.32
C VAL A 42 19.78 -22.52 -57.26
N SER A 43 20.79 -21.68 -57.04
CA SER A 43 20.56 -20.36 -56.50
C SER A 43 19.73 -19.59 -57.52
N THR A 44 18.43 -19.41 -57.27
CA THR A 44 17.70 -18.32 -57.92
C THR A 44 18.16 -17.01 -57.30
N ILE A 45 19.32 -16.53 -57.75
CA ILE A 45 19.91 -15.20 -57.42
C ILE A 45 19.13 -14.03 -58.04
N ASN A 46 17.81 -14.14 -58.14
CA ASN A 46 16.99 -13.02 -58.58
C ASN A 46 15.67 -12.96 -57.82
N SER A 47 15.74 -12.82 -56.49
CA SER A 47 14.70 -12.07 -55.79
C SER A 47 15.17 -10.63 -55.72
N THR A 48 14.63 -9.83 -56.63
CA THR A 48 14.42 -8.39 -56.48
C THR A 48 14.35 -8.01 -55.00
N LYS A 49 15.14 -7.01 -54.56
CA LYS A 49 14.94 -6.34 -53.26
C LYS A 49 13.45 -6.06 -53.11
N SER A 50 12.73 -6.93 -52.42
CA SER A 50 11.31 -6.71 -52.18
C SER A 50 11.27 -5.58 -51.15
N PRO A 51 10.61 -4.44 -51.46
CA PRO A 51 10.51 -3.34 -50.52
C PRO A 51 9.86 -3.77 -49.20
N SER A 52 9.18 -4.93 -49.16
CA SER A 52 8.64 -5.55 -47.95
C SER A 52 9.70 -6.02 -46.95
N VAL A 53 10.73 -6.78 -47.38
CA VAL A 53 11.74 -7.37 -46.47
C VAL A 53 12.65 -6.28 -45.89
N ALA A 54 13.03 -5.29 -46.71
CA ALA A 54 13.81 -4.14 -46.23
C ALA A 54 13.01 -3.27 -45.25
N ARG A 55 11.70 -3.07 -45.48
CA ARG A 55 10.81 -2.39 -44.52
C ARG A 55 10.67 -3.20 -43.24
N GLN A 56 10.59 -4.52 -43.33
CA GLN A 56 10.40 -5.39 -42.17
C GLN A 56 11.64 -5.44 -41.26
N LEU A 57 12.85 -5.43 -41.82
CA LEU A 57 14.10 -5.27 -41.05
C LEU A 57 14.22 -3.88 -40.41
N ASN A 58 13.83 -2.83 -41.12
CA ASN A 58 13.81 -1.48 -40.57
C ASN A 58 12.78 -1.33 -39.44
N ASN A 59 11.61 -1.98 -39.56
CA ASN A 59 10.57 -1.97 -38.54
C ASN A 59 11.01 -2.72 -37.28
N LEU A 60 11.56 -3.94 -37.41
CA LEU A 60 12.12 -4.68 -36.27
C LEU A 60 13.28 -3.91 -35.61
N GLY A 61 14.01 -3.15 -36.44
CA GLY A 61 15.03 -2.22 -36.02
C GLY A 61 14.50 -1.11 -35.09
N GLN A 62 13.46 -0.46 -35.57
CA GLN A 62 12.80 0.62 -34.86
C GLN A 62 12.09 0.13 -33.59
N ASP A 63 11.51 -1.07 -33.62
CA ASP A 63 10.85 -1.70 -32.48
C ASP A 63 11.86 -2.06 -31.37
N TYR A 64 13.06 -2.57 -31.70
CA TYR A 64 14.10 -2.80 -30.68
C TYR A 64 14.55 -1.48 -30.04
N GLU A 65 14.65 -0.41 -30.84
CA GLU A 65 15.17 0.88 -30.38
C GLU A 65 14.15 1.56 -29.47
N VAL A 66 12.86 1.47 -29.81
CA VAL A 66 11.75 1.91 -28.97
C VAL A 66 11.70 1.09 -27.68
N GLN A 67 11.77 -0.24 -27.75
CA GLN A 67 11.73 -1.11 -26.57
C GLN A 67 12.94 -0.88 -25.65
N SER A 68 14.14 -0.68 -26.22
CA SER A 68 15.34 -0.32 -25.47
C SER A 68 15.21 1.05 -24.80
N GLY A 69 14.59 2.03 -25.47
CA GLY A 69 14.29 3.34 -24.91
C GLY A 69 13.26 3.28 -23.78
N GLU A 70 12.25 2.44 -23.91
CA GLU A 70 11.26 2.18 -22.86
C GLU A 70 11.87 1.48 -21.65
N ALA A 71 12.72 0.48 -21.86
CA ALA A 71 13.45 -0.20 -20.79
C ALA A 71 14.35 0.79 -20.01
N LYS A 72 15.02 1.71 -20.72
CA LYS A 72 15.82 2.77 -20.09
C LYS A 72 14.95 3.72 -19.26
N ARG A 73 13.83 4.19 -19.81
CA ARG A 73 12.89 5.05 -19.06
C ARG A 73 12.33 4.37 -17.81
N ALA A 74 12.00 3.08 -17.90
CA ALA A 74 11.54 2.32 -16.75
C ALA A 74 12.63 2.24 -15.67
N MET A 75 13.88 1.98 -16.06
CA MET A 75 15.02 1.93 -15.14
C MET A 75 15.26 3.28 -14.45
N ASP A 76 15.21 4.38 -15.20
CA ASP A 76 15.31 5.74 -14.65
C ASP A 76 14.17 6.01 -13.65
N ALA A 77 12.94 5.59 -13.95
CA ALA A 77 11.81 5.73 -13.05
C ALA A 77 11.97 4.91 -11.75
N PHE A 78 12.48 3.67 -11.84
CA PHE A 78 12.79 2.85 -10.68
C PHE A 78 13.86 3.51 -9.80
N HIS A 79 14.92 4.04 -10.41
CA HIS A 79 15.97 4.73 -9.67
C HIS A 79 15.44 5.98 -8.95
N MET A 80 14.61 6.77 -9.64
CA MET A 80 13.98 7.94 -9.02
C MET A 80 13.05 7.54 -7.85
N ASN A 81 12.29 6.46 -8.01
CA ASN A 81 11.45 5.94 -6.92
C ASN A 81 12.29 5.48 -5.72
N GLU A 82 13.43 4.83 -5.95
CA GLU A 82 14.37 4.44 -4.89
C GLU A 82 14.88 5.65 -4.11
N LEU A 83 15.28 6.72 -4.82
CA LEU A 83 15.73 7.96 -4.20
C LEU A 83 14.64 8.61 -3.35
N ILE A 84 13.41 8.68 -3.87
CA ILE A 84 12.26 9.24 -3.15
C ILE A 84 11.95 8.43 -1.88
N LEU A 85 11.95 7.10 -1.98
CA LEU A 85 11.71 6.22 -0.83
C LEU A 85 12.81 6.35 0.22
N GLN A 86 14.08 6.44 -0.21
CA GLN A 86 15.20 6.64 0.69
C GLN A 86 15.09 7.98 1.44
N ASP A 87 14.73 9.05 0.74
CA ASP A 87 14.55 10.37 1.33
C ASP A 87 13.38 10.40 2.31
N LEU A 88 12.25 9.80 1.95
CA LEU A 88 11.09 9.67 2.84
C LEU A 88 11.45 8.92 4.12
N LEU A 89 12.18 7.81 4.01
CA LEU A 89 12.63 7.04 5.17
C LEU A 89 13.52 7.88 6.10
N LYS A 90 14.50 8.59 5.52
CA LYS A 90 15.38 9.50 6.27
C LYS A 90 14.58 10.59 6.99
N SER A 91 13.61 11.19 6.30
CA SER A 91 12.74 12.23 6.86
C SER A 91 11.90 11.71 8.03
N ILE A 92 11.27 10.53 7.89
CA ILE A 92 10.48 9.90 8.96
C ILE A 92 11.36 9.58 10.18
N LEU A 93 12.55 9.02 9.96
CA LEU A 93 13.50 8.72 11.04
C LEU A 93 13.96 9.99 11.76
N ASN A 94 14.24 11.06 11.02
CA ASN A 94 14.63 12.34 11.59
C ASN A 94 13.49 12.94 12.42
N SER A 95 12.26 12.98 11.87
CA SER A 95 11.07 13.44 12.59
C SER A 95 10.84 12.66 13.89
N ARG A 96 10.97 11.33 13.84
CA ARG A 96 10.83 10.49 15.04
C ARG A 96 11.92 10.78 16.07
N THR A 97 13.14 11.06 15.62
CA THR A 97 14.26 11.42 16.49
C THR A 97 14.05 12.77 17.14
N GLN A 98 13.64 13.79 16.38
CA GLN A 98 13.31 15.12 16.89
C GLN A 98 12.18 15.08 17.92
N ARG A 99 11.10 14.34 17.64
CA ARG A 99 9.99 14.17 18.60
C ARG A 99 10.45 13.50 19.89
N ARG A 100 11.31 12.48 19.80
CA ARG A 100 11.88 11.83 20.99
C ARG A 100 12.75 12.81 21.80
N GLN A 101 13.62 13.57 21.14
CA GLN A 101 14.45 14.58 21.78
C GLN A 101 13.62 15.68 22.46
N PHE A 102 12.53 16.12 21.82
CA PHE A 102 11.61 17.08 22.41
C PHE A 102 10.98 16.54 23.69
N ILE A 103 10.44 15.31 23.65
CA ILE A 103 9.85 14.65 24.83
C ILE A 103 10.91 14.48 25.94
N GLU A 104 12.10 13.99 25.61
CA GLU A 104 13.21 13.86 26.57
C GLU A 104 13.61 15.22 27.16
N GLY A 105 13.58 16.29 26.37
CA GLY A 105 13.82 17.66 26.81
C GLY A 105 12.76 18.16 27.80
N CYS A 106 11.48 17.91 27.53
CA CYS A 106 10.38 18.23 28.45
C CYS A 106 10.51 17.47 29.77
N ILE A 107 10.86 16.18 29.73
CA ILE A 107 11.05 15.36 30.93
C ILE A 107 12.25 15.84 31.74
N ARG A 108 13.38 16.18 31.08
CA ARG A 108 14.60 16.68 31.75
C ARG A 108 14.40 18.08 32.33
N GLY A 109 13.57 18.92 31.72
CA GLY A 109 13.17 20.24 32.25
C GLY A 109 12.23 20.17 33.46
N SER A 110 11.62 19.01 33.73
CA SER A 110 10.70 18.78 34.84
C SER A 110 11.35 18.08 36.05
N GLN A 111 12.66 17.80 36.00
CA GLN A 111 13.40 17.28 37.17
C GLN A 111 13.84 18.44 38.08
N PRO A 112 13.34 18.54 39.33
CA PRO A 112 13.98 19.36 40.34
C PRO A 112 15.33 18.73 40.68
N SER A 113 16.37 19.54 40.69
CA SER A 113 17.70 19.22 41.22
C SER A 113 17.58 18.61 42.62
N GLY A 114 17.70 17.29 42.73
CA GLY A 114 17.56 16.54 43.97
C GLY A 114 18.61 15.44 44.06
N SER A 115 19.74 15.80 44.67
CA SER A 115 20.86 14.93 45.02
C SER A 115 20.45 13.77 45.94
N SER A 116 21.04 12.60 45.70
CA SER A 116 21.49 11.64 46.72
C SER A 116 20.47 11.01 47.69
N ARG A 117 20.34 9.67 47.56
CA ARG A 117 20.54 8.62 48.59
C ARG A 117 19.42 7.57 48.67
N GLU A 118 19.88 6.34 48.51
CA GLU A 118 19.43 5.08 49.08
C GLU A 118 18.42 5.22 50.23
N SER A 119 17.30 4.50 50.16
CA SER A 119 16.87 3.54 51.20
C SER A 119 15.40 3.12 51.07
N SER A 120 15.21 1.80 51.08
CA SER A 120 14.19 1.06 51.85
C SER A 120 12.74 1.55 51.84
N VAL A 121 11.91 0.80 51.11
CA VAL A 121 10.45 0.78 51.28
C VAL A 121 10.08 0.25 52.67
N THR A 122 9.56 1.11 53.54
CA THR A 122 8.69 0.68 54.65
C THR A 122 7.35 1.38 54.54
N LEU A 123 6.30 0.56 54.63
CA LEU A 123 4.90 0.94 54.67
C LEU A 123 4.61 1.74 55.94
N SER A 124 3.82 2.83 55.83
CA SER A 124 2.65 3.15 56.67
C SER A 124 2.43 4.67 56.86
N GLY A 125 1.22 5.12 56.55
CA GLY A 125 0.49 6.14 57.34
C GLY A 125 0.64 7.63 56.95
N PRO A 126 -0.36 8.48 57.30
CA PRO A 126 -0.92 9.45 56.36
C PRO A 126 -0.73 10.93 56.74
N SER A 127 -1.13 11.79 55.78
CA SER A 127 -1.57 13.19 55.91
C SER A 127 -0.54 14.29 55.58
N SER A 128 -0.81 15.01 54.48
CA SER A 128 -1.11 16.45 54.49
C SER A 128 -0.59 17.17 53.23
N SER A 129 -1.53 17.83 52.56
CA SER A 129 -1.37 19.10 51.83
C SER A 129 -0.29 19.19 50.73
N VAL A 130 -0.73 18.96 49.49
CA VAL A 130 -0.11 19.54 48.29
C VAL A 130 -1.20 20.33 47.56
N PRO A 131 -0.98 21.59 47.15
CA PRO A 131 -2.01 22.34 46.43
C PRO A 131 -2.16 21.72 45.05
N SER A 132 -3.28 21.03 44.81
CA SER A 132 -3.66 20.61 43.48
C SER A 132 -3.98 21.86 42.66
N ILE A 133 -3.10 22.18 41.72
CA ILE A 133 -3.48 22.95 40.55
C ILE A 133 -4.73 22.26 39.98
N LEU A 134 -5.82 23.01 39.89
CA LEU A 134 -7.09 22.60 39.28
C LEU A 134 -6.84 22.21 37.81
N MET A 135 -6.40 20.96 37.61
CA MET A 135 -6.51 20.28 36.34
C MET A 135 -7.94 19.78 36.28
N ASN A 136 -8.69 20.40 35.39
CA ASN A 136 -10.09 20.18 35.09
C ASN A 136 -10.57 18.75 35.42
N SER A 137 -11.44 18.65 36.41
CA SER A 137 -12.18 17.45 36.77
C SER A 137 -13.07 16.99 35.60
N TYR A 138 -12.53 16.22 34.66
CA TYR A 138 -13.34 15.26 33.92
C TYR A 138 -13.55 14.05 34.83
N LYS A 139 -14.59 14.15 35.66
CA LYS A 139 -15.18 12.98 36.29
C LYS A 139 -16.05 12.30 35.24
N THR A 140 -15.48 11.36 34.52
CA THR A 140 -16.22 10.28 33.87
C THR A 140 -15.45 9.00 34.11
N ASP A 141 -16.17 7.95 34.52
CA ASP A 141 -15.62 6.61 34.66
C ASP A 141 -14.77 6.25 33.42
N PRO A 142 -13.57 5.67 33.59
CA PRO A 142 -12.60 5.49 32.51
C PRO A 142 -12.97 4.42 31.47
N LEU A 143 -14.23 3.96 31.42
CA LEU A 143 -14.61 2.79 30.62
C LEU A 143 -15.65 3.07 29.54
N ARG A 144 -16.37 4.20 29.61
CA ARG A 144 -17.45 4.50 28.67
C ARG A 144 -17.64 5.99 28.55
N ASP A 145 -17.28 6.54 27.39
CA ASP A 145 -17.62 7.91 27.06
C ASP A 145 -19.14 7.98 26.77
N GLU A 146 -19.92 8.27 27.82
CA GLU A 146 -21.37 8.42 27.72
C GLU A 146 -21.78 9.46 26.67
N GLU A 147 -20.96 10.50 26.46
CA GLU A 147 -21.23 11.55 25.47
C GLU A 147 -21.08 11.02 24.04
N LEU A 148 -20.08 10.17 23.80
CA LEU A 148 -19.94 9.45 22.52
C LEU A 148 -21.12 8.51 22.29
N MET A 149 -21.51 7.76 23.32
CA MET A 149 -22.59 6.77 23.22
C MET A 149 -23.93 7.44 22.90
N GLN A 150 -24.23 8.56 23.57
CA GLN A 150 -25.43 9.34 23.31
C GLN A 150 -25.39 9.94 21.90
N TRP A 151 -24.26 10.49 21.47
CA TRP A 151 -24.11 11.04 20.12
C TRP A 151 -24.30 9.97 19.03
N LEU A 152 -23.76 8.77 19.21
CA LEU A 152 -23.96 7.65 18.29
C LEU A 152 -25.43 7.19 18.30
N GLN A 153 -26.09 7.19 19.46
CA GLN A 153 -27.51 6.85 19.57
C GLN A 153 -28.39 7.86 18.84
N ASP A 154 -28.10 9.17 18.94
CA ASP A 154 -28.79 10.24 18.22
C ASP A 154 -28.64 10.12 16.69
N LEU A 155 -27.53 9.54 16.22
CA LEU A 155 -27.31 9.20 14.80
C LEU A 155 -28.08 7.96 14.35
N GLY A 156 -28.80 7.30 15.26
CA GLY A 156 -29.55 6.07 15.01
C GLY A 156 -28.62 4.87 14.76
N MET A 157 -27.56 4.75 15.57
CA MET A 157 -26.64 3.61 15.50
C MET A 157 -27.18 2.42 16.31
N ASP A 158 -26.96 1.23 15.77
CA ASP A 158 -27.38 -0.03 16.40
C ASP A 158 -26.46 -0.38 17.59
N ALA A 159 -26.95 -1.21 18.51
CA ALA A 159 -26.18 -1.63 19.70
C ALA A 159 -24.85 -2.32 19.37
N GLU A 160 -24.77 -3.03 18.24
CA GLU A 160 -23.54 -3.65 17.74
C GLU A 160 -22.48 -2.59 17.37
N CYS A 161 -22.89 -1.47 16.75
CA CYS A 161 -21.98 -0.37 16.47
C CYS A 161 -21.51 0.27 17.78
N LEU A 162 -22.42 0.54 18.71
CA LEU A 162 -22.11 1.13 20.01
C LEU A 162 -21.09 0.28 20.81
N ASP A 163 -21.23 -1.05 20.76
CA ASP A 163 -20.30 -1.98 21.40
C ASP A 163 -18.88 -1.90 20.81
N VAL A 164 -18.76 -1.77 19.49
CA VAL A 164 -17.46 -1.59 18.82
C VAL A 164 -16.76 -0.33 19.31
N PHE A 165 -17.47 0.80 19.40
CA PHE A 165 -16.87 2.05 19.88
C PHE A 165 -16.49 2.00 21.37
N THR A 166 -17.27 1.28 22.18
CA THR A 166 -16.98 1.08 23.61
C THR A 166 -15.76 0.19 23.80
N ARG A 167 -15.66 -0.91 23.05
CA ARG A 167 -14.55 -1.87 23.15
C ARG A 167 -13.20 -1.24 22.77
N GLU A 168 -13.21 -0.35 21.79
CA GLU A 168 -12.01 0.34 21.32
C GLU A 168 -11.70 1.61 22.14
N GLU A 169 -12.45 1.86 23.21
CA GLU A 169 -12.24 2.97 24.16
C GLU A 169 -12.18 4.36 23.49
N PHE A 170 -12.94 4.56 22.41
CA PHE A 170 -12.95 5.85 21.73
C PHE A 170 -13.61 6.94 22.58
N THR A 171 -13.01 8.12 22.57
CA THR A 171 -13.67 9.33 23.06
C THR A 171 -14.40 10.05 21.93
N LYS A 172 -15.41 10.85 22.26
CA LYS A 172 -16.11 11.69 21.29
C LYS A 172 -15.16 12.67 20.60
N ASP A 173 -14.18 13.19 21.34
CA ASP A 173 -13.18 14.10 20.78
C ASP A 173 -12.32 13.41 19.72
N ASP A 174 -11.84 12.20 20.00
CA ASP A 174 -11.05 11.41 19.04
C ASP A 174 -11.86 11.10 17.77
N VAL A 175 -13.13 10.69 17.94
CA VAL A 175 -14.02 10.38 16.82
C VAL A 175 -14.28 11.62 15.96
N LEU A 176 -14.50 12.78 16.57
CA LEU A 176 -14.85 13.99 15.83
C LEU A 176 -13.63 14.70 15.22
N ASN A 177 -12.49 14.75 15.92
CA ASN A 177 -11.33 15.53 15.50
C ASN A 177 -10.24 14.70 14.80
N LEU A 178 -10.05 13.43 15.16
CA LEU A 178 -8.88 12.65 14.72
C LEU A 178 -9.24 11.51 13.76
N MET A 179 -10.43 10.91 13.92
CA MET A 179 -10.86 9.76 13.12
C MET A 179 -10.86 10.04 11.62
N THR A 180 -10.30 9.12 10.85
CA THR A 180 -10.33 9.15 9.37
C THR A 180 -11.34 8.16 8.81
N ARG A 181 -11.61 8.27 7.50
CA ARG A 181 -12.48 7.32 6.81
C ARG A 181 -11.88 5.91 6.75
N ASP A 182 -10.55 5.79 6.76
CA ASP A 182 -9.88 4.49 6.80
C ASP A 182 -10.02 3.83 8.18
N ASP A 183 -9.98 4.62 9.26
CA ASP A 183 -10.17 4.12 10.62
C ASP A 183 -11.58 3.55 10.80
N LEU A 184 -12.62 4.25 10.34
CA LEU A 184 -13.99 3.74 10.33
C LEU A 184 -14.16 2.43 9.56
N ARG A 185 -13.42 2.25 8.45
CA ARG A 185 -13.42 1.00 7.68
C ARG A 185 -12.75 -0.14 8.44
N ARG A 186 -11.73 0.15 9.25
CA ARG A 186 -11.03 -0.85 10.08
C ARG A 186 -11.87 -1.34 11.26
N LEU A 187 -12.84 -0.54 11.71
CA LEU A 187 -13.82 -0.95 12.73
C LEU A 187 -14.79 -2.04 12.26
N GLY A 188 -14.80 -2.36 10.96
CA GLY A 188 -15.63 -3.45 10.43
C GLY A 188 -17.13 -3.15 10.50
N LEU A 189 -17.51 -1.88 10.58
CA LEU A 189 -18.92 -1.46 10.61
C LEU A 189 -19.60 -1.79 9.27
N ARG A 190 -20.93 -1.95 9.31
CA ARG A 190 -21.73 -2.01 8.08
C ARG A 190 -21.62 -0.67 7.35
N LEU A 191 -21.67 -0.71 6.02
CA LEU A 191 -21.47 0.46 5.17
C LEU A 191 -22.46 1.62 5.47
N GLY A 192 -23.68 1.30 5.89
CA GLY A 192 -24.70 2.30 6.28
C GLY A 192 -24.28 3.13 7.50
N PRO A 193 -24.08 2.52 8.68
CA PRO A 193 -23.50 3.15 9.86
C PRO A 193 -22.22 3.94 9.58
N GLU A 194 -21.26 3.35 8.84
CA GLU A 194 -20.00 3.99 8.46
C GLU A 194 -20.25 5.35 7.78
N LEU A 195 -21.12 5.36 6.75
CA LEU A 195 -21.42 6.58 6.00
C LEU A 195 -22.15 7.64 6.83
N ARG A 196 -23.02 7.24 7.76
CA ARG A 196 -23.74 8.19 8.63
C ARG A 196 -22.78 8.85 9.63
N ILE A 197 -21.93 8.06 10.27
CA ILE A 197 -20.91 8.56 11.21
C ILE A 197 -19.94 9.48 10.48
N TRP A 198 -19.42 9.05 9.32
CA TRP A 198 -18.50 9.88 8.53
C TRP A 198 -19.13 11.21 8.12
N ARG A 199 -20.39 11.20 7.66
CA ARG A 199 -21.11 12.43 7.31
C ARG A 199 -21.29 13.35 8.52
N ALA A 200 -21.56 12.81 9.70
CA ALA A 200 -21.70 13.58 10.93
C ALA A 200 -20.37 14.22 11.35
N ILE A 201 -19.26 13.48 11.23
CA ILE A 201 -17.90 14.00 11.47
C ILE A 201 -17.58 15.16 10.53
N GLN A 202 -17.85 15.01 9.23
CA GLN A 202 -17.59 16.08 8.25
C GLN A 202 -18.38 17.34 8.58
N ARG A 203 -19.68 17.21 8.90
CA ARG A 203 -20.51 18.34 9.30
C ARG A 203 -20.00 19.04 10.55
N TYR A 204 -19.54 18.28 11.54
CA TYR A 204 -18.96 18.84 12.76
C TYR A 204 -17.69 19.65 12.45
N ARG A 205 -16.80 19.12 11.61
CA ARG A 205 -15.56 19.80 11.20
C ARG A 205 -15.81 21.04 10.35
N GLU A 206 -16.81 21.01 9.48
CA GLU A 206 -17.23 22.17 8.67
C GLU A 206 -17.83 23.28 9.54
N GLN A 207 -18.56 22.92 10.60
CA GLN A 207 -19.20 23.87 11.52
C GLN A 207 -18.27 24.41 12.60
N LYS A 208 -17.12 23.75 12.83
CA LYS A 208 -16.08 24.23 13.74
C LYS A 208 -15.23 25.23 12.94
N PRO A 209 -15.49 26.56 13.02
CA PRO A 209 -14.64 27.51 12.33
C PRO A 209 -13.21 27.26 12.80
N SER A 210 -12.30 27.09 11.86
CA SER A 210 -10.87 27.07 12.14
C SER A 210 -10.55 28.37 12.87
N SER A 211 -10.49 28.33 14.20
CA SER A 211 -9.99 29.43 15.02
C SER A 211 -8.54 29.64 14.61
N SER A 212 -8.37 30.57 13.67
CA SER A 212 -7.09 31.18 13.29
C SER A 212 -6.57 32.05 14.41
#